data_AF-A0A9P6L0L2-F1
#
_entry.id   AF-A0A9P6L0L2-F1
#
_cell.length_a   1.000
_cell.length_b   1.000
_cell.length_c   1.000
_cell.angle_alpha   90.00
_cell.angle_beta   90.00
_cell.angle_gamma   90.00
#
_symmetry.space_group_name_H-M   'P 1'
#
loop_
_entity.id
_entity.type
_entity.pdbx_description
1 polymer ?
#
loop_
_entity_poly.entity_id
_entity_poly.type
_entity_poly.pdbx_seq_one_letter_code
_entity_poly.pdbx_strand_id
1 'polypeptide(L)'
;MKISHPNLLPLIGIDIDSQTGHYSMISELMANGNIREYIRQNSANRHRLLEDIAAGLCYLHEHDIVHGDLKGNNILITNETPPRACLADFGISTLAPSTSGVTATDNAGGTFLYMAPELIAPSTIGSSSARPTKPADIYALGMVILEVLTGALPFSEKGWVTTEVTYRVVSGERPTKPDDAEQIGFGGRTWELVEECWVQQPTRRPKIEQVLAHLTRVAASSTVFGPTPEIVLSVDASESDSSSNINPYIGAMTTEQRSNLLAIPTVSTDGDTPDSPLSTVSGATSMINTLAPSTITPVTSRGSGVSQSPDGSFWLFSIVSHR
;
A
#
# COMPACT_ATOMS: atom_id res chain seq x y z
N MET A 1 -23.03 5.68 -10.82
CA MET A 1 -23.33 4.49 -10.01
C MET A 1 -22.99 4.83 -8.57
N LYS A 2 -23.89 4.62 -7.61
CA LYS A 2 -23.56 4.87 -6.19
C LYS A 2 -23.01 3.56 -5.62
N ILE A 3 -21.69 3.51 -5.43
CA ILE A 3 -21.01 2.40 -4.75
C ILE A 3 -21.24 2.57 -3.25
N SER A 4 -21.82 1.56 -2.61
CA SER A 4 -22.13 1.61 -1.17
C SER A 4 -22.17 0.20 -0.60
N HIS A 5 -21.27 -0.06 0.33
CA HIS A 5 -21.13 -1.34 1.01
C HIS A 5 -20.49 -1.08 2.40
N PRO A 6 -20.88 -1.81 3.47
CA PRO A 6 -20.33 -1.58 4.82
C PRO A 6 -18.82 -1.77 4.93
N ASN A 7 -18.21 -2.53 4.00
CA ASN A 7 -16.76 -2.80 3.97
C ASN A 7 -16.02 -2.00 2.88
N LEU A 8 -16.59 -0.89 2.42
CA LEU A 8 -15.93 0.07 1.53
C LEU A 8 -15.95 1.44 2.19
N LEU A 9 -14.83 2.16 2.13
CA LEU A 9 -14.74 3.51 2.66
C LEU A 9 -15.76 4.42 1.92
N PRO A 10 -16.70 5.07 2.63
CA PRO A 10 -17.67 5.94 2.00
C PRO A 10 -17.00 7.20 1.44
N LEU A 11 -17.13 7.42 0.13
CA LEU A 11 -16.78 8.69 -0.49
C LEU A 11 -17.91 9.71 -0.22
N ILE A 12 -17.62 10.71 0.61
CA ILE A 12 -18.56 11.79 0.94
C ILE A 12 -18.59 12.82 -0.20
N GLY A 13 -17.42 13.13 -0.77
CA GLY A 13 -17.32 14.11 -1.84
C GLY A 13 -15.91 14.24 -2.44
N ILE A 14 -15.78 15.16 -3.38
CA ILE A 14 -14.52 15.54 -4.00
C ILE A 14 -14.37 17.04 -3.80
N ASP A 15 -13.22 17.45 -3.29
CA ASP A 15 -12.81 18.85 -3.25
C ASP A 15 -11.82 19.13 -4.38
N ILE A 16 -11.88 20.35 -4.93
CA ILE A 16 -10.98 20.80 -5.98
C ILE A 16 -10.34 22.09 -5.51
N ASP A 17 -9.04 22.05 -5.29
CA ASP A 17 -8.27 23.25 -5.00
C ASP A 17 -8.28 24.14 -6.24
N SER A 18 -8.95 25.29 -6.14
CA SER A 18 -9.11 26.22 -7.25
C SER A 18 -7.80 26.89 -7.68
N GLN A 19 -6.76 26.88 -6.85
CA GLN A 19 -5.46 27.48 -7.16
C GLN A 19 -4.51 26.47 -7.81
N THR A 20 -4.47 25.23 -7.31
CA THR A 20 -3.57 24.18 -7.82
C THR A 20 -4.23 23.27 -8.87
N GLY A 21 -5.56 23.25 -8.91
CA GLY A 21 -6.34 22.30 -9.71
C GLY A 21 -6.30 20.87 -9.17
N HIS A 22 -5.76 20.66 -7.96
CA HIS A 22 -5.66 19.33 -7.35
C HIS A 22 -7.01 18.84 -6.85
N TYR A 23 -7.27 17.56 -7.07
CA TYR A 23 -8.46 16.88 -6.57
C TYR A 23 -8.13 16.20 -5.24
N SER A 24 -9.01 16.36 -4.26
CA SER A 24 -8.94 15.66 -2.98
C SER A 24 -10.22 14.87 -2.77
N MET A 25 -10.10 13.61 -2.36
CA MET A 25 -11.25 12.80 -1.98
C MET A 25 -11.55 12.99 -0.51
N ILE A 26 -12.83 13.23 -0.19
CA ILE A 26 -13.31 13.45 1.17
C ILE A 26 -14.09 12.22 1.59
N SER A 27 -13.67 11.60 2.70
CA SER A 27 -14.27 10.40 3.28
C SER A 27 -14.40 10.54 4.79
N GLU A 28 -15.17 9.65 5.41
CA GLU A 28 -15.28 9.58 6.88
C GLU A 28 -13.94 9.19 7.53
N LEU A 29 -13.63 9.79 8.68
CA LEU A 29 -12.42 9.50 9.43
C LEU A 29 -12.52 8.16 10.16
N MET A 30 -11.67 7.23 9.75
CA MET A 30 -11.44 5.95 10.44
C MET A 30 -10.34 6.14 11.51
N ALA A 31 -10.72 6.49 12.73
CA ALA A 31 -9.81 6.86 13.82
C ALA A 31 -8.95 5.68 14.32
N ASN A 32 -9.42 4.44 14.11
CA ASN A 32 -8.63 3.22 14.34
C ASN A 32 -7.51 3.01 13.29
N GLY A 33 -7.38 3.89 12.29
CA GLY A 33 -6.32 3.88 11.31
C GLY A 33 -6.43 2.71 10.32
N ASN A 34 -5.29 2.30 9.77
CA ASN A 34 -5.23 1.14 8.88
C ASN A 34 -5.08 -0.18 9.65
N ILE A 35 -5.40 -1.30 9.02
CA ILE A 35 -5.38 -2.63 9.64
C ILE A 35 -4.01 -3.01 10.16
N ARG A 36 -2.94 -2.57 9.49
CA ARG A 36 -1.56 -2.91 9.83
C ARG A 36 -1.15 -2.31 11.18
N GLU A 37 -1.54 -1.07 11.42
CA GLU A 37 -1.33 -0.39 12.69
C GLU A 37 -2.26 -0.95 13.75
N TYR A 38 -3.53 -1.16 13.38
CA TYR A 38 -4.58 -1.61 14.28
C TYR A 38 -4.27 -2.98 14.91
N ILE A 39 -3.91 -3.99 14.12
CA ILE A 39 -3.63 -5.35 14.62
C ILE A 39 -2.32 -5.47 15.41
N ARG A 40 -1.44 -4.47 15.31
CA ARG A 40 -0.21 -4.36 16.11
C ARG A 40 -0.45 -3.73 17.47
N GLN A 41 -1.53 -2.95 17.62
CA GLN A 41 -1.83 -2.21 18.85
C GLN A 41 -3.00 -2.81 19.62
N ASN A 42 -3.85 -3.59 18.96
CA ASN A 42 -5.10 -4.08 19.52
C ASN A 42 -5.21 -5.59 19.37
N SER A 43 -5.79 -6.24 20.38
CA SER A 43 -6.32 -7.58 20.22
C SER A 43 -7.57 -7.51 19.34
N ALA A 44 -7.59 -8.26 18.25
CA ALA A 44 -8.66 -8.21 17.26
C ALA A 44 -9.03 -9.62 16.81
N ASN A 45 -10.31 -9.84 16.48
CA ASN A 45 -10.71 -11.04 15.76
C ASN A 45 -10.30 -10.89 14.28
N ARG A 46 -9.05 -11.27 14.00
CA ARG A 46 -8.42 -11.14 12.68
C ARG A 46 -9.21 -11.84 11.58
N HIS A 47 -9.87 -12.97 11.89
CA HIS A 47 -10.74 -13.67 10.93
C HIS A 47 -11.98 -12.87 10.54
N ARG A 48 -12.57 -12.11 11.48
CA ARG A 48 -13.70 -11.22 11.17
C ARG A 48 -13.28 -10.05 10.28
N LEU A 49 -12.11 -9.47 10.53
CA LEU A 49 -11.56 -8.42 9.66
C LEU A 49 -11.27 -8.96 8.25
N LEU A 50 -10.77 -10.19 8.12
CA LEU A 50 -10.55 -10.84 6.82
C LEU A 50 -11.86 -11.14 6.08
N GLU A 51 -12.90 -11.56 6.79
CA GLU A 51 -14.24 -11.71 6.23
C GLU A 51 -14.76 -10.37 5.68
N ASP A 52 -14.63 -9.28 6.45
CA ASP A 52 -14.99 -7.92 6.03
C ASP A 52 -14.23 -7.48 4.76
N ILE A 53 -12.90 -7.69 4.71
CA ILE A 53 -12.04 -7.39 3.55
C ILE A 53 -12.54 -8.15 2.31
N ALA A 54 -12.78 -9.46 2.45
CA ALA A 54 -13.22 -10.29 1.35
C ALA A 54 -14.64 -9.92 0.88
N ALA A 55 -15.52 -9.52 1.78
CA ALA A 55 -16.86 -9.03 1.45
C ALA A 55 -16.81 -7.72 0.65
N GLY A 56 -15.97 -6.76 1.08
CA GLY A 56 -15.73 -5.53 0.33
C GLY A 56 -15.17 -5.79 -1.07
N LEU A 57 -14.19 -6.70 -1.18
CA LEU A 57 -13.60 -7.03 -2.48
C LEU A 57 -14.59 -7.78 -3.38
N CYS A 58 -15.41 -8.66 -2.81
CA CYS A 58 -16.48 -9.36 -3.53
C CYS A 58 -17.44 -8.37 -4.17
N TYR A 59 -17.90 -7.39 -3.38
CA TYR A 59 -18.77 -6.33 -3.88
C TYR A 59 -18.14 -5.55 -5.05
N LEU A 60 -16.86 -5.16 -4.93
CA LEU A 60 -16.17 -4.47 -6.03
C LEU A 60 -16.14 -5.33 -7.30
N HIS A 61 -15.76 -6.61 -7.16
CA HIS A 61 -15.67 -7.54 -8.29
C HIS A 61 -17.03 -7.82 -8.94
N GLU A 62 -18.12 -7.90 -8.17
CA GLU A 62 -19.49 -8.02 -8.68
C GLU A 62 -19.92 -6.80 -9.51
N HIS A 63 -19.35 -5.63 -9.22
CA HIS A 63 -19.61 -4.37 -9.93
C HIS A 63 -18.57 -4.06 -11.02
N ASP A 64 -17.77 -5.06 -11.41
CA ASP A 64 -16.67 -4.93 -12.39
C ASP A 64 -15.60 -3.90 -12.02
N ILE A 65 -15.46 -3.61 -10.72
CA ILE A 65 -14.41 -2.73 -10.20
C ILE A 65 -13.25 -3.59 -9.71
N VAL A 66 -12.05 -3.28 -10.19
CA VAL A 66 -10.79 -3.83 -9.69
C VAL A 66 -10.24 -2.87 -8.64
N HIS A 67 -9.81 -3.39 -7.49
CA HIS A 67 -9.17 -2.57 -6.47
C HIS A 67 -7.83 -2.03 -6.98
N GLY A 68 -6.93 -2.94 -7.34
CA GLY A 68 -5.68 -2.69 -8.03
C GLY A 68 -4.51 -2.19 -7.19
N ASP A 69 -4.76 -1.74 -5.95
CA ASP A 69 -3.72 -1.47 -4.94
C ASP A 69 -4.09 -2.05 -3.56
N LEU A 70 -4.50 -3.32 -3.51
CA LEU A 70 -4.94 -3.94 -2.25
C LEU A 70 -3.72 -4.27 -1.37
N LYS A 71 -3.62 -3.62 -0.21
CA LYS A 71 -2.55 -3.78 0.78
C LYS A 71 -3.04 -3.36 2.17
N GLY A 72 -2.34 -3.76 3.25
CA GLY A 72 -2.71 -3.41 4.62
C GLY A 72 -2.91 -1.90 4.85
N ASN A 73 -2.12 -1.04 4.20
CA ASN A 73 -2.28 0.42 4.32
C ASN A 73 -3.61 0.95 3.77
N ASN A 74 -4.20 0.26 2.78
CA ASN A 74 -5.44 0.67 2.11
C ASN A 74 -6.67 -0.03 2.69
N ILE A 75 -6.53 -0.62 3.88
CA ILE A 75 -7.62 -1.25 4.63
C ILE A 75 -7.77 -0.48 5.92
N LEU A 76 -8.84 0.30 6.05
CA LEU A 76 -9.11 1.12 7.22
C LEU A 76 -10.05 0.40 8.19
N ILE A 77 -9.92 0.70 9.48
CA ILE A 77 -10.72 0.09 10.54
C ILE A 77 -11.76 1.08 11.06
N THR A 78 -13.03 0.69 11.07
CA THR A 78 -14.12 1.55 11.53
C THR A 78 -14.05 1.80 13.04
N ASN A 79 -14.68 2.89 13.48
CA ASN A 79 -14.79 3.26 14.90
C ASN A 79 -15.94 2.54 15.62
N GLU A 80 -16.67 1.67 14.92
CA GLU A 80 -17.79 0.90 15.46
C GLU A 80 -17.32 -0.11 16.52
N THR A 81 -18.26 -0.60 17.33
CA THR A 81 -18.00 -1.70 18.28
C THR A 81 -19.02 -2.82 18.04
N PRO A 82 -18.61 -3.99 17.53
CA PRO A 82 -17.24 -4.35 17.12
C PRO A 82 -16.78 -3.58 15.86
N PRO A 83 -15.46 -3.34 15.71
CA PRO A 83 -14.92 -2.64 14.55
C PRO A 83 -14.94 -3.54 13.31
N ARG A 84 -14.99 -2.89 12.13
CA ARG A 84 -15.00 -3.54 10.82
C ARG A 84 -13.82 -3.10 9.96
N ALA A 85 -13.46 -3.93 8.99
CA ALA A 85 -12.50 -3.53 7.95
C ALA A 85 -13.22 -2.94 6.72
N CYS A 86 -12.65 -1.86 6.18
CA CYS A 86 -13.14 -1.15 5.00
C CYS A 86 -12.02 -0.97 3.97
N LEU A 87 -12.27 -1.30 2.71
CA LEU A 87 -11.32 -1.03 1.62
C LEU A 87 -11.34 0.46 1.26
N ALA A 88 -10.16 1.05 1.11
CA ALA A 88 -9.93 2.41 0.65
C ALA A 88 -9.11 2.40 -0.65
N ASP A 89 -9.04 3.55 -1.33
CA ASP A 89 -8.21 3.75 -2.53
C ASP A 89 -8.44 2.78 -3.71
N PHE A 90 -9.63 2.15 -3.75
CA PHE A 90 -10.03 1.26 -4.84
C PHE A 90 -10.36 2.02 -6.13
N GLY A 91 -10.08 1.42 -7.28
CA GLY A 91 -10.44 1.97 -8.59
C GLY A 91 -9.58 3.14 -9.07
N ILE A 92 -8.75 3.74 -8.21
CA ILE A 92 -7.82 4.83 -8.57
C ILE A 92 -6.77 4.35 -9.58
N SER A 93 -6.34 3.10 -9.48
CA SER A 93 -5.35 2.46 -10.36
C SER A 93 -5.79 2.34 -11.84
N THR A 94 -7.10 2.42 -12.11
CA THR A 94 -7.64 2.39 -13.49
C THR A 94 -7.70 3.77 -14.15
N LEU A 95 -7.59 4.86 -13.37
CA LEU A 95 -7.71 6.24 -13.85
C LEU A 95 -6.37 6.88 -14.23
N ALA A 96 -5.24 6.30 -13.80
CA ALA A 96 -3.90 6.76 -14.15
C ALA A 96 -3.19 5.73 -15.04
N PRO A 97 -2.86 6.06 -16.30
CA PRO A 97 -1.97 5.23 -17.10
C PRO A 97 -0.57 5.24 -16.46
N SER A 98 -0.25 4.19 -15.71
CA SER A 98 1.07 3.57 -15.43
C SER A 98 2.36 4.40 -15.32
N THR A 99 2.35 5.73 -15.18
CA THR A 99 3.58 6.57 -15.16
C THR A 99 3.75 7.47 -13.94
N SER A 100 2.82 7.45 -12.98
CA SER A 100 2.94 8.19 -11.72
C SER A 100 2.77 7.16 -10.60
N GLY A 101 3.84 6.63 -10.03
CA GLY A 101 4.78 7.38 -9.21
C GLY A 101 4.29 7.26 -7.78
N VAL A 102 4.91 6.34 -7.04
CA VAL A 102 4.90 6.20 -5.57
C VAL A 102 4.33 7.45 -4.91
N THR A 103 3.11 7.37 -4.36
CA THR A 103 2.56 8.46 -3.55
C THR A 103 3.52 8.72 -2.39
N ALA A 104 3.76 9.97 -2.03
CA ALA A 104 4.77 10.36 -1.03
C ALA A 104 4.59 9.72 0.38
N THR A 105 3.47 9.03 0.61
CA THR A 105 3.16 8.22 1.81
C THR A 105 3.63 6.77 1.70
N ASP A 106 3.93 6.26 0.51
CA ASP A 106 4.55 4.96 0.31
C ASP A 106 6.03 5.10 0.66
N ASN A 107 6.43 4.59 1.83
CA ASN A 107 7.83 4.29 2.11
C ASN A 107 8.36 3.33 1.03
N ALA A 108 8.93 3.90 -0.04
CA ALA A 108 9.89 3.43 -1.04
C ALA A 108 9.86 1.97 -1.56
N GLY A 109 8.82 1.16 -1.28
CA GLY A 109 8.81 -0.25 -1.69
C GLY A 109 7.66 -1.13 -1.17
N GLY A 110 6.84 -0.66 -0.23
CA GLY A 110 5.81 -1.49 0.42
C GLY A 110 4.78 -2.10 -0.53
N THR A 111 4.34 -1.34 -1.55
CA THR A 111 3.32 -1.78 -2.53
C THR A 111 3.75 -3.00 -3.35
N PHE A 112 5.04 -3.13 -3.67
CA PHE A 112 5.54 -4.25 -4.49
C PHE A 112 5.42 -5.61 -3.80
N LEU A 113 5.35 -5.66 -2.47
CA LEU A 113 5.18 -6.92 -1.72
C LEU A 113 3.83 -7.60 -2.00
N TYR A 114 2.83 -6.82 -2.43
CA TYR A 114 1.48 -7.28 -2.74
C TYR A 114 1.25 -7.49 -4.24
N MET A 115 2.21 -7.09 -5.07
CA MET A 115 2.04 -7.01 -6.52
C MET A 115 2.11 -8.40 -7.17
N ALA A 116 1.10 -8.72 -7.97
CA ALA A 116 1.02 -9.98 -8.70
C ALA A 116 2.09 -10.06 -9.81
N PRO A 117 2.62 -11.26 -10.12
CA PRO A 117 3.72 -11.42 -11.08
C PRO A 117 3.39 -10.92 -12.49
N GLU A 118 2.13 -11.02 -12.91
CA GLU A 118 1.66 -10.51 -14.21
C GLU A 118 1.61 -8.97 -14.30
N LEU A 119 1.60 -8.26 -13.17
CA LEU A 119 1.70 -6.80 -13.13
C LEU A 119 3.18 -6.36 -13.15
N ILE A 120 4.07 -7.17 -12.60
CA ILE A 120 5.52 -6.93 -12.57
C ILE A 120 6.14 -7.22 -13.95
N ALA A 121 5.84 -8.39 -14.51
CA ALA A 121 6.46 -8.89 -15.73
C ALA A 121 5.39 -9.52 -16.66
N PRO A 122 4.50 -8.71 -17.26
CA PRO A 122 3.36 -9.19 -18.04
C PRO A 122 3.77 -10.14 -19.17
N SER A 123 4.82 -9.80 -19.91
CA SER A 123 5.33 -10.61 -21.03
C SER A 123 5.81 -11.99 -20.58
N THR A 124 6.43 -12.09 -19.40
CA THR A 124 6.94 -13.35 -18.85
C THR A 124 5.82 -14.30 -18.44
N ILE A 125 4.70 -13.74 -17.94
CA ILE A 125 3.56 -14.51 -17.42
C ILE A 125 2.49 -14.76 -18.49
N GLY A 126 2.67 -14.24 -19.70
CA GLY A 126 1.70 -14.37 -20.79
C GLY A 126 0.49 -13.44 -20.65
N SER A 127 0.63 -12.34 -19.90
CA SER A 127 -0.37 -11.28 -19.82
C SER A 127 -0.19 -10.28 -20.95
N SER A 128 -1.30 -9.84 -21.55
CA SER A 128 -1.29 -8.84 -22.62
C SER A 128 -1.08 -7.40 -22.13
N SER A 129 -1.16 -7.15 -20.82
CA SER A 129 -0.93 -5.83 -20.23
C SER A 129 -0.56 -5.91 -18.74
N ALA A 130 0.08 -4.86 -18.23
CA ALA A 130 0.32 -4.66 -16.80
C ALA A 130 -0.87 -3.98 -16.08
N ARG A 131 -2.08 -4.04 -16.64
CA ARG A 131 -3.25 -3.44 -16.00
C ARG A 131 -3.73 -4.33 -14.85
N PRO A 132 -4.09 -3.75 -13.70
CA PRO A 132 -4.74 -4.50 -12.62
C PRO A 132 -5.96 -5.26 -13.12
N THR A 133 -6.15 -6.48 -12.59
CA THR A 133 -7.28 -7.36 -12.91
C THR A 133 -7.86 -7.98 -11.65
N LYS A 134 -9.09 -8.51 -11.72
CA LYS A 134 -9.70 -9.23 -10.58
C LYS A 134 -8.77 -10.34 -10.04
N PRO A 135 -8.14 -11.20 -10.87
CA PRO A 135 -7.15 -12.17 -10.40
C PRO A 135 -5.91 -11.56 -9.71
N ALA A 136 -5.49 -10.35 -10.10
CA ALA A 136 -4.39 -9.66 -9.42
C ALA A 136 -4.80 -9.20 -8.01
N ASP A 137 -6.04 -8.75 -7.83
CA ASP A 137 -6.58 -8.47 -6.49
C ASP A 137 -6.62 -9.74 -5.63
N ILE A 138 -6.94 -10.91 -6.20
CA ILE A 138 -6.92 -12.19 -5.46
C ILE A 138 -5.51 -12.53 -4.97
N TYR A 139 -4.48 -12.27 -5.78
CA TYR A 139 -3.09 -12.44 -5.35
C TYR A 139 -2.75 -11.52 -4.17
N ALA A 140 -3.11 -10.24 -4.29
CA ALA A 140 -2.89 -9.27 -3.24
C ALA A 140 -3.66 -9.62 -1.96
N LEU A 141 -4.88 -10.15 -2.08
CA LEU A 141 -5.67 -10.65 -0.96
C LEU A 141 -4.97 -11.80 -0.23
N GLY A 142 -4.29 -12.71 -0.95
CA GLY A 142 -3.46 -13.75 -0.33
C GLY A 142 -2.35 -13.17 0.55
N MET A 143 -1.68 -12.11 0.07
CA MET A 143 -0.67 -11.38 0.84
C MET A 143 -1.25 -10.64 2.05
N VAL A 144 -2.45 -10.06 1.91
CA VAL A 144 -3.17 -9.42 3.02
C VAL A 144 -3.60 -10.44 4.07
N ILE A 145 -4.10 -11.62 3.67
CA ILE A 145 -4.43 -12.71 4.62
C ILE A 145 -3.18 -13.10 5.41
N LEU A 146 -2.04 -13.23 4.74
CA LEU A 146 -0.75 -13.50 5.39
C LEU A 146 -0.39 -12.40 6.38
N GLU A 147 -0.42 -11.15 5.95
CA GLU A 147 -0.06 -9.99 6.78
C GLU A 147 -0.95 -9.88 8.02
N VAL A 148 -2.26 -10.05 7.86
CA VAL A 148 -3.22 -9.89 8.95
C VAL A 148 -3.06 -11.00 9.98
N LEU A 149 -2.91 -12.26 9.57
CA LEU A 149 -2.78 -13.39 10.49
C LEU A 149 -1.42 -13.42 11.20
N THR A 150 -0.33 -13.12 10.51
CA THR A 150 1.01 -13.07 11.11
C THR A 150 1.28 -11.77 11.87
N GLY A 151 0.66 -10.65 11.47
CA GLY A 151 1.03 -9.31 11.91
C GLY A 151 2.33 -8.78 11.29
N ALA A 152 2.91 -9.50 10.33
CA ALA A 152 4.19 -9.18 9.69
C ALA A 152 4.02 -8.93 8.19
N LEU A 153 4.91 -8.14 7.58
CA LEU A 153 4.86 -7.90 6.14
C LEU A 153 5.11 -9.20 5.35
N PRO A 154 4.50 -9.37 4.16
CA PRO A 154 4.84 -10.47 3.26
C PRO A 154 6.35 -10.50 2.96
N PHE A 155 6.94 -11.70 2.93
CA PHE A 155 8.36 -11.95 2.70
C PHE A 155 9.32 -11.46 3.80
N SER A 156 8.81 -10.96 4.93
CA SER A 156 9.66 -10.50 6.04
C SER A 156 10.58 -11.60 6.60
N GLU A 157 10.19 -12.87 6.50
CA GLU A 157 10.98 -14.02 6.94
C GLU A 157 12.21 -14.29 6.04
N LYS A 158 12.22 -13.74 4.83
CA LYS A 158 13.31 -13.95 3.86
C LYS A 158 14.45 -12.95 4.03
N GLY A 159 14.20 -11.79 4.65
CA GLY A 159 15.17 -10.70 4.75
C GLY A 159 15.53 -10.05 3.42
N TRP A 160 14.76 -10.31 2.35
CA TRP A 160 14.99 -9.73 1.03
C TRP A 160 14.58 -8.27 0.98
N VAL A 161 15.34 -7.48 0.25
CA VAL A 161 14.92 -6.12 -0.13
C VAL A 161 13.78 -6.19 -1.15
N THR A 162 12.95 -5.14 -1.22
CA THR A 162 11.78 -5.11 -2.11
C THR A 162 12.08 -5.46 -3.57
N THR A 163 13.18 -4.96 -4.13
CA THR A 163 13.58 -5.25 -5.52
C THR A 163 13.88 -6.72 -5.75
N GLU A 164 14.47 -7.39 -4.75
CA GLU A 164 14.73 -8.82 -4.78
C GLU A 164 13.44 -9.64 -4.68
N VAL A 165 12.49 -9.23 -3.83
CA VAL A 165 11.15 -9.83 -3.76
C VAL A 165 10.48 -9.80 -5.13
N THR A 166 10.46 -8.65 -5.80
CA THR A 166 9.85 -8.48 -7.13
C THR A 166 10.41 -9.46 -8.17
N TYR A 167 11.75 -9.61 -8.23
CA TYR A 167 12.40 -10.55 -9.14
C TYR A 167 12.07 -12.02 -8.81
N ARG A 168 12.07 -12.37 -7.53
CA ARG A 168 11.83 -13.73 -7.04
C ARG A 168 10.37 -14.16 -7.20
N VAL A 169 9.43 -13.24 -7.01
CA VAL A 169 7.98 -13.47 -7.26
C VAL A 169 7.73 -13.84 -8.72
N VAL A 170 8.38 -13.16 -9.67
CA VAL A 170 8.30 -13.50 -11.10
C VAL A 170 8.85 -14.91 -11.36
N SER A 171 9.84 -15.35 -10.59
CA SER A 171 10.43 -16.69 -10.65
C SER A 171 9.63 -17.77 -9.91
N GLY A 172 8.51 -17.41 -9.27
CA GLY A 172 7.62 -18.34 -8.58
C GLY A 172 7.83 -18.47 -7.07
N GLU A 173 8.74 -17.70 -6.49
CA GLU A 173 8.95 -17.69 -5.03
C GLU A 173 7.76 -17.09 -4.29
N ARG A 174 7.45 -17.65 -3.12
CA ARG A 174 6.33 -17.24 -2.27
C ARG A 174 6.73 -17.23 -0.79
N PRO A 175 5.93 -16.56 0.07
CA PRO A 175 6.14 -16.62 1.51
C PRO A 175 6.08 -18.05 2.04
N THR A 176 6.83 -18.31 3.10
CA THR A 176 6.89 -19.62 3.74
C THR A 176 5.75 -19.78 4.73
N LYS A 177 5.22 -21.01 4.88
CA LYS A 177 4.27 -21.31 5.94
C LYS A 177 4.90 -21.05 7.30
N PRO A 178 4.30 -20.21 8.18
CA PRO A 178 4.81 -20.00 9.53
C PRO A 178 4.80 -21.31 10.33
N ASP A 179 5.80 -21.52 11.20
CA ASP A 179 5.87 -22.72 12.05
C ASP A 179 4.70 -22.78 13.04
N ASP A 180 4.21 -21.62 13.48
CA ASP A 180 3.07 -21.43 14.38
C ASP A 180 1.74 -21.19 13.64
N ALA A 181 1.66 -21.62 12.37
CA ALA A 181 0.53 -21.38 11.48
C ALA A 181 -0.83 -21.73 12.12
N GLU A 182 -0.95 -22.87 12.80
CA GLU A 182 -2.21 -23.27 13.43
C GLU A 182 -2.62 -22.31 14.56
N GLN A 183 -1.67 -21.88 15.39
CA GLN A 183 -1.92 -20.99 16.53
C GLN A 183 -2.36 -19.58 16.08
N ILE A 184 -1.78 -19.08 14.99
CA ILE A 184 -2.05 -17.71 14.49
C ILE A 184 -3.25 -17.64 13.53
N GLY A 185 -3.98 -18.74 13.33
CA GLY A 185 -5.24 -18.74 12.58
C GLY A 185 -5.19 -19.38 11.19
N PHE A 186 -4.07 -19.95 10.75
CA PHE A 186 -4.02 -20.73 9.50
C PHE A 186 -4.53 -22.17 9.64
N GLY A 187 -5.28 -22.48 10.70
CA GLY A 187 -5.88 -23.80 10.91
C GLY A 187 -6.83 -24.23 9.78
N GLY A 188 -7.02 -25.55 9.64
CA GLY A 188 -7.83 -26.14 8.58
C GLY A 188 -7.21 -25.92 7.19
N ARG A 189 -8.03 -25.45 6.23
CA ARG A 189 -7.61 -25.20 4.84
C ARG A 189 -7.20 -23.76 4.54
N THR A 190 -6.99 -22.94 5.57
CA THR A 190 -6.74 -21.50 5.38
C THR A 190 -5.40 -21.24 4.71
N TRP A 191 -4.34 -21.98 5.08
CA TRP A 191 -3.06 -21.91 4.38
C TRP A 191 -3.17 -22.31 2.90
N GLU A 192 -3.84 -23.43 2.63
CA GLU A 192 -4.05 -23.94 1.26
C GLU A 192 -4.78 -22.90 0.39
N LEU A 193 -5.80 -22.22 0.96
CA LEU A 193 -6.49 -21.14 0.25
C LEU A 193 -5.56 -19.96 -0.08
N VAL A 194 -4.67 -19.57 0.84
CA VAL A 194 -3.67 -18.53 0.58
C VAL A 194 -2.73 -18.98 -0.55
N GLU A 195 -2.35 -20.26 -0.55
CA GLU A 195 -1.54 -20.84 -1.63
C GLU A 195 -2.23 -20.80 -2.99
N GLU A 196 -3.54 -21.05 -3.03
CA GLU A 196 -4.37 -20.94 -4.22
C GLU A 196 -4.50 -19.47 -4.70
N CYS A 197 -4.59 -18.51 -3.77
CA CYS A 197 -4.69 -17.09 -4.09
C CYS A 197 -3.47 -16.54 -4.83
N TRP A 198 -2.25 -17.00 -4.49
CA TRP A 198 -1.01 -16.49 -5.08
C TRP A 198 -0.38 -17.39 -6.15
N VAL A 199 -1.14 -18.34 -6.72
CA VAL A 199 -0.67 -19.15 -7.84
C VAL A 199 -0.14 -18.27 -8.98
N GLN A 200 0.97 -18.71 -9.60
CA GLN A 200 1.66 -17.96 -10.66
C GLN A 200 0.71 -17.57 -11.80
N GLN A 201 -0.11 -18.52 -12.26
CA GLN A 201 -1.05 -18.30 -13.36
C GLN A 201 -2.34 -17.64 -12.85
N PRO A 202 -2.69 -16.42 -13.32
CA PRO A 202 -3.82 -15.67 -12.79
C PRO A 202 -5.16 -16.39 -12.94
N THR A 203 -5.34 -17.13 -14.06
CA THR A 203 -6.57 -17.88 -14.36
C THR A 203 -6.80 -19.09 -13.46
N ARG A 204 -5.79 -19.52 -12.70
CA ARG A 204 -5.88 -20.64 -11.76
C ARG A 204 -6.20 -20.21 -10.33
N ARG A 205 -6.19 -18.90 -10.05
CA ARG A 205 -6.55 -18.36 -8.73
C ARG A 205 -8.05 -18.50 -8.51
N PRO A 206 -8.50 -18.70 -7.26
CA PRO A 206 -9.92 -18.80 -6.95
C PRO A 206 -10.63 -17.48 -7.27
N LYS A 207 -11.94 -17.55 -7.48
CA LYS A 207 -12.76 -16.34 -7.50
C LYS A 207 -13.02 -15.84 -6.09
N ILE A 208 -13.31 -14.55 -5.96
CA ILE A 208 -13.52 -13.90 -4.66
C ILE A 208 -14.66 -14.53 -3.85
N GLU A 209 -15.71 -15.04 -4.50
CA GLU A 209 -16.84 -15.70 -3.84
C GLU A 209 -16.40 -16.98 -3.11
N GLN A 210 -15.41 -17.69 -3.66
CA GLN A 210 -14.85 -18.91 -3.04
C GLN A 210 -14.02 -18.55 -1.81
N VAL A 211 -13.21 -17.49 -1.91
CA VAL A 211 -12.39 -16.98 -0.81
C VAL A 211 -13.26 -16.46 0.33
N LEU A 212 -14.26 -15.65 0.02
CA LEU A 212 -15.24 -15.13 0.98
C LEU A 212 -15.99 -16.26 1.70
N ALA A 213 -16.52 -17.24 0.96
CA ALA A 213 -17.23 -18.37 1.56
C ALA A 213 -16.36 -19.15 2.56
N HIS A 214 -15.07 -19.33 2.28
CA HIS A 214 -14.15 -19.95 3.25
C HIS A 214 -13.91 -19.06 4.46
N LEU A 215 -13.63 -17.77 4.26
CA LEU A 215 -13.36 -16.83 5.36
C LEU A 215 -14.57 -16.64 6.28
N THR A 216 -15.79 -16.55 5.75
CA THR A 216 -17.02 -16.52 6.56
C THR A 216 -17.16 -17.76 7.44
N ARG A 217 -16.87 -18.96 6.91
CA ARG A 217 -16.93 -20.21 7.69
C ARG A 217 -15.89 -20.21 8.81
N VAL A 218 -14.66 -19.75 8.54
CA VAL A 218 -13.60 -19.68 9.54
C VAL A 218 -13.93 -18.62 10.59
N ALA A 219 -14.41 -17.45 10.19
CA ALA A 219 -14.78 -16.36 11.09
C ALA A 219 -15.96 -16.73 12.01
N ALA A 220 -16.91 -17.53 11.53
CA ALA A 220 -17.99 -18.08 12.35
C ALA A 220 -17.50 -19.05 13.44
N SER A 221 -16.37 -19.71 13.20
CA SER A 221 -15.77 -20.71 14.10
C SER A 221 -14.67 -20.12 14.99
N SER A 222 -14.18 -18.92 14.68
CA SER A 222 -13.04 -18.31 15.35
C SER A 222 -13.44 -17.62 16.65
N THR A 223 -12.97 -18.19 17.77
CA THR A 223 -12.89 -17.53 19.08
C THR A 223 -11.48 -16.97 19.35
N VAL A 224 -10.57 -17.07 18.38
CA VAL A 224 -9.17 -16.67 18.51
C VAL A 224 -9.07 -15.18 18.24
N PHE A 225 -8.76 -14.43 19.28
CA PHE A 225 -8.30 -13.05 19.16
C PHE A 225 -6.78 -13.09 18.93
N GLY A 226 -6.29 -12.30 17.97
CA GLY A 226 -4.86 -12.25 17.66
C GLY A 226 -4.01 -11.95 18.89
N PRO A 227 -2.71 -12.32 18.87
CA PRO A 227 -1.84 -12.17 20.04
C PRO A 227 -1.88 -10.72 20.55
N THR A 228 -2.17 -10.56 21.83
CA THR A 228 -2.01 -9.27 22.52
C THR A 228 -0.54 -8.88 22.43
N PRO A 229 -0.17 -7.67 22.01
CA PRO A 229 1.22 -7.25 22.01
C PRO A 229 1.78 -7.34 23.42
N GLU A 230 2.92 -8.01 23.60
CA GLU A 230 3.68 -7.91 24.83
C GLU A 230 4.19 -6.47 24.92
N ILE A 231 3.67 -5.68 25.87
CA ILE A 231 4.18 -4.33 26.12
C ILE A 231 5.58 -4.48 26.70
N VAL A 232 6.61 -4.34 25.88
CA VAL A 232 7.98 -4.19 26.36
C VAL A 232 8.11 -2.77 26.93
N LEU A 233 7.77 -2.61 28.21
CA LEU A 233 8.12 -1.42 28.98
C LEU A 233 9.62 -1.49 29.32
N SER A 234 10.48 -1.00 28.42
CA SER A 234 11.82 -0.57 28.85
C SER A 234 11.73 0.89 29.29
N VAL A 235 11.44 1.08 30.58
CA VAL A 235 11.77 2.33 31.26
C VAL A 235 13.27 2.29 31.51
N ASP A 236 14.00 3.24 30.93
CA ASP A 236 15.05 3.92 31.66
C ASP A 236 15.19 5.34 31.11
N ALA A 237 14.77 6.29 31.93
CA ALA A 237 15.00 7.70 31.75
C ALA A 237 16.19 8.09 32.62
N SER A 238 17.32 8.43 31.98
CA SER A 238 18.24 9.46 32.49
C SER A 238 19.17 9.97 31.39
N GLU A 239 18.88 11.19 30.97
CA GLU A 239 19.78 12.31 30.63
C GLU A 239 20.84 12.20 29.53
N SER A 240 20.55 12.96 28.46
CA SER A 240 21.41 13.85 27.66
C SER A 240 22.82 13.41 27.30
N ASP A 241 23.04 13.17 26.00
CA ASP A 241 24.00 14.03 25.31
C ASP A 241 23.67 14.23 23.82
N SER A 242 24.08 15.39 23.33
CA SER A 242 23.79 15.95 22.03
C SER A 242 24.71 15.40 20.93
N SER A 243 24.18 15.36 19.70
CA SER A 243 24.87 15.10 18.41
C SER A 243 25.16 13.64 17.99
N SER A 244 24.31 13.11 17.11
CA SER A 244 24.63 12.41 15.85
C SER A 244 23.47 11.49 15.43
N ASN A 245 22.69 11.92 14.43
CA ASN A 245 21.70 11.08 13.76
C ASN A 245 22.44 10.06 12.87
N ILE A 246 22.67 8.86 13.41
CA ILE A 246 23.04 7.68 12.62
C ILE A 246 21.88 6.67 12.76
N ASN A 247 21.28 6.36 11.62
CA ASN A 247 20.17 5.42 11.42
C ASN A 247 20.62 3.97 11.72
N PRO A 248 19.91 3.16 12.53
CA PRO A 248 20.45 1.89 13.05
C PRO A 248 20.32 0.67 12.14
N TYR A 249 20.12 0.82 10.82
CA TYR A 249 20.09 -0.30 9.87
C TYR A 249 21.37 -0.41 9.02
N ILE A 250 22.53 -0.53 9.69
CA ILE A 250 23.73 -1.09 9.07
C ILE A 250 24.43 -1.96 10.12
N GLY A 251 24.36 -3.29 9.96
CA GLY A 251 25.09 -4.18 10.84
C GLY A 251 24.83 -5.66 10.63
N ALA A 252 25.23 -6.21 9.48
CA ALA A 252 25.93 -7.50 9.38
C ALA A 252 26.18 -7.88 7.90
N MET A 253 27.28 -7.40 7.32
CA MET A 253 27.90 -8.06 6.17
C MET A 253 29.35 -8.35 6.52
N THR A 254 29.75 -9.63 6.42
CA THR A 254 31.10 -10.10 6.69
C THR A 254 32.05 -9.72 5.56
N THR A 255 33.33 -9.56 5.90
CA THR A 255 34.42 -9.05 5.05
C THR A 255 34.67 -9.83 3.75
N GLU A 256 34.07 -11.00 3.56
CA GLU A 256 34.31 -11.87 2.39
C GLU A 256 33.44 -11.57 1.14
N GLN A 257 32.42 -10.71 1.22
CA GLN A 257 31.54 -10.44 0.06
C GLN A 257 31.92 -9.20 -0.78
N ARG A 258 33.04 -8.52 -0.47
CA ARG A 258 33.50 -7.33 -1.22
C ARG A 258 34.32 -7.62 -2.48
N SER A 259 34.63 -8.88 -2.79
CA SER A 259 35.63 -9.22 -3.82
C SER A 259 35.10 -9.41 -5.24
N ASN A 260 33.78 -9.37 -5.50
CA ASN A 260 33.20 -9.77 -6.80
C ASN A 260 32.55 -8.63 -7.62
N LEU A 261 32.83 -7.36 -7.32
CA LEU A 261 32.21 -6.21 -8.01
C LEU A 261 33.16 -5.39 -8.90
N LEU A 262 34.36 -5.89 -9.20
CA LEU A 262 35.30 -5.23 -10.12
C LEU A 262 35.69 -6.16 -11.27
N ALA A 263 34.79 -6.36 -12.23
CA ALA A 263 35.14 -6.83 -13.57
C ALA A 263 34.00 -6.52 -14.57
N ILE A 264 34.05 -5.35 -15.21
CA ILE A 264 33.42 -5.14 -16.52
C ILE A 264 34.46 -4.44 -17.42
N PRO A 265 34.74 -4.95 -18.64
CA PRO A 265 35.75 -4.38 -19.52
C PRO A 265 35.23 -3.14 -20.26
N THR A 266 36.13 -2.19 -20.48
CA THR A 266 35.93 -0.94 -21.24
C THR A 266 35.81 -1.19 -22.74
N VAL A 267 34.84 -0.53 -23.40
CA VAL A 267 34.80 -0.34 -24.85
C VAL A 267 34.83 1.17 -25.14
N SER A 268 35.81 1.55 -25.95
CA SER A 268 36.06 2.87 -26.54
C SER A 268 35.24 3.06 -27.81
N THR A 269 34.76 4.28 -28.08
CA THR A 269 34.92 4.97 -29.37
C THR A 269 34.63 6.47 -29.26
N ASP A 270 35.45 7.24 -29.96
CA ASP A 270 35.55 8.70 -30.08
C ASP A 270 34.35 9.44 -30.73
N GLY A 271 34.28 10.76 -30.47
CA GLY A 271 34.33 11.77 -31.55
C GLY A 271 33.05 12.51 -31.97
N ASP A 272 33.11 13.84 -31.77
CA ASP A 272 32.53 14.93 -32.59
C ASP A 272 31.12 15.51 -32.33
N THR A 273 31.15 16.74 -31.80
CA THR A 273 30.16 17.85 -31.93
C THR A 273 30.36 18.59 -33.27
N PRO A 274 29.40 19.37 -33.82
CA PRO A 274 29.28 20.79 -33.40
C PRO A 274 27.89 21.48 -33.53
N ASP A 275 27.80 22.61 -32.82
CA ASP A 275 27.11 23.89 -33.09
C ASP A 275 25.59 24.14 -32.92
N SER A 276 25.34 25.20 -32.14
CA SER A 276 24.12 26.02 -31.86
C SER A 276 23.88 27.05 -33.01
N PRO A 277 22.92 28.03 -33.03
CA PRO A 277 22.30 28.72 -31.89
C PRO A 277 20.89 29.42 -32.01
N LEU A 278 20.40 29.90 -30.83
CA LEU A 278 19.69 31.16 -30.49
C LEU A 278 18.41 31.67 -31.22
N SER A 279 17.38 32.01 -30.42
CA SER A 279 16.56 33.27 -30.42
C SER A 279 15.24 33.05 -29.63
N THR A 280 14.54 33.97 -28.95
CA THR A 280 14.71 35.33 -28.41
C THR A 280 13.50 35.59 -27.48
N VAL A 281 13.70 36.35 -26.39
CA VAL A 281 12.68 36.85 -25.45
C VAL A 281 12.13 38.22 -25.92
N SER A 282 10.83 38.52 -25.78
CA SER A 282 10.33 39.88 -25.48
C SER A 282 8.82 39.95 -25.17
N GLY A 283 8.45 40.70 -24.12
CA GLY A 283 7.42 41.74 -24.26
C GLY A 283 6.08 41.59 -23.52
N ALA A 284 5.93 42.31 -22.41
CA ALA A 284 4.75 42.44 -21.54
C ALA A 284 3.68 43.45 -22.06
N THR A 285 2.48 43.49 -21.43
CA THR A 285 1.88 44.69 -20.73
C THR A 285 0.47 44.42 -20.14
N SER A 286 0.38 44.50 -18.80
CA SER A 286 -0.61 45.11 -17.87
C SER A 286 -2.10 45.33 -18.23
N MET A 287 -3.02 44.96 -17.30
CA MET A 287 -3.97 45.89 -16.65
C MET A 287 -4.42 45.42 -15.25
N ILE A 288 -4.74 46.41 -14.41
CA ILE A 288 -4.90 46.45 -12.94
C ILE A 288 -6.37 46.18 -12.52
N ASN A 289 -6.64 45.46 -11.42
CA ASN A 289 -7.47 45.99 -10.32
C ASN A 289 -7.42 45.21 -9.00
N THR A 290 -7.44 46.00 -7.94
CA THR A 290 -7.31 45.74 -6.50
C THR A 290 -8.61 45.21 -5.89
N LEU A 291 -8.52 44.32 -4.89
CA LEU A 291 -9.37 44.29 -3.67
C LEU A 291 -8.83 43.22 -2.69
N ALA A 292 -8.52 43.63 -1.45
CA ALA A 292 -8.22 42.77 -0.30
C ALA A 292 -9.54 42.25 0.32
N PRO A 293 -9.60 41.18 1.16
CA PRO A 293 -8.93 41.18 2.47
C PRO A 293 -8.51 39.80 3.06
N SER A 294 -7.91 39.88 4.25
CA SER A 294 -7.82 38.86 5.33
C SER A 294 -6.63 37.91 5.31
N THR A 295 -5.65 38.26 6.14
CA THR A 295 -4.51 37.48 6.61
C THR A 295 -4.90 36.10 7.15
N ILE A 296 -4.42 35.05 6.48
CA ILE A 296 -4.07 33.77 7.10
C ILE A 296 -2.54 33.67 7.01
N THR A 297 -1.88 33.58 8.16
CA THR A 297 -0.42 33.41 8.24
C THR A 297 -0.04 32.00 7.75
N PRO A 298 0.87 31.87 6.76
CA PRO A 298 1.37 30.57 6.35
C PRO A 298 2.41 30.07 7.36
N VAL A 299 2.14 28.92 8.00
CA VAL A 299 3.21 28.13 8.62
C VAL A 299 3.91 27.38 7.49
N THR A 300 5.02 27.94 7.04
CA THR A 300 5.95 27.25 6.14
C THR A 300 6.60 26.09 6.89
N SER A 301 6.24 24.86 6.56
CA SER A 301 7.19 23.73 6.65
C SER A 301 7.06 22.91 5.38
N ARG A 302 8.18 22.71 4.68
CA ARG A 302 8.27 21.89 3.48
C ARG A 302 8.01 20.44 3.88
N GLY A 303 6.85 19.91 3.49
CA GLY A 303 6.45 18.51 3.65
C GLY A 303 4.99 18.39 3.28
N SER A 304 4.65 17.41 2.44
CA SER A 304 3.29 17.06 2.02
C SER A 304 2.29 17.15 3.19
N GLY A 305 1.35 18.10 3.07
CA GLY A 305 0.47 18.50 4.17
C GLY A 305 -0.78 17.62 4.24
N VAL A 306 -0.81 16.73 5.21
CA VAL A 306 -2.05 16.21 5.78
C VAL A 306 -2.64 17.33 6.63
N SER A 307 -3.84 17.83 6.30
CA SER A 307 -4.50 18.90 7.04
C SER A 307 -5.77 18.42 7.74
N GLN A 308 -5.90 18.79 9.01
CA GLN A 308 -7.01 18.44 9.89
C GLN A 308 -8.01 19.60 9.92
N SER A 309 -9.32 19.30 9.90
CA SER A 309 -10.33 20.33 10.18
C SER A 309 -10.18 20.87 11.61
N PRO A 310 -10.54 22.13 11.90
CA PRO A 310 -10.39 22.74 13.23
C PRO A 310 -11.12 22.00 14.37
N ASP A 311 -12.13 21.20 14.04
CA ASP A 311 -12.91 20.36 14.94
C ASP A 311 -12.49 18.88 14.95
N GLY A 312 -11.48 18.50 14.15
CA GLY A 312 -10.95 17.14 14.09
C GLY A 312 -11.84 16.10 13.41
N SER A 313 -12.95 16.51 12.80
CA SER A 313 -13.96 15.60 12.23
C SER A 313 -13.57 15.00 10.88
N PHE A 314 -12.70 15.66 10.10
CA PHE A 314 -12.26 15.18 8.80
C PHE A 314 -10.77 15.46 8.55
N TRP A 315 -10.16 14.62 7.70
CA TRP A 315 -8.83 14.83 7.15
C TRP A 315 -8.91 15.02 5.64
N LEU A 316 -8.14 15.98 5.12
CA LEU A 316 -7.94 16.12 3.68
C LEU A 316 -6.72 15.31 3.25
N PHE A 317 -6.94 14.36 2.33
CA PHE A 317 -5.88 13.71 1.57
C PHE A 317 -5.74 14.41 0.22
N SER A 318 -4.64 15.13 0.03
CA SER A 318 -4.31 15.74 -1.26
C SER A 318 -3.63 14.69 -2.15
N ILE A 319 -4.26 14.34 -3.26
CA ILE A 319 -3.61 13.56 -4.32
C ILE A 319 -3.06 14.57 -5.34
N VAL A 320 -1.74 14.67 -5.41
CA VAL A 320 -1.05 15.43 -6.46
C VAL A 320 -1.12 14.63 -7.75
N SER A 321 -2.14 14.88 -8.57
CA SER A 321 -2.16 14.44 -9.96
C SER A 321 -1.67 15.60 -10.83
N HIS A 322 -0.40 15.59 -11.22
CA HIS A 322 0.09 16.50 -12.26
C HIS A 322 -0.48 16.06 -13.63
N ARG A 323 -1.08 17.02 -14.34
CA ARG A 323 -1.51 16.85 -15.73
C ARG A 323 -0.31 16.76 -16.67
#